data_AF-X1E0Z4-F1
#
_entry.id   AF-X1E0Z4-F1
#
_cell.length_a   1.000
_cell.length_b   1.000
_cell.length_c   1.000
_cell.angle_alpha   90.00
_cell.angle_beta   90.00
_cell.angle_gamma   90.00
#
_symmetry.space_group_name_H-M   'P 1'
#
loop_
_entity.id
_entity.type
_entity.pdbx_description
1 polymer ?
#
loop_
_entity_poly.entity_id
_entity_poly.type
_entity_poly.pdbx_seq_one_letter_code
_entity_poly.pdbx_strand_id
1 'polypeptide(L)'
;MLTAHASVQGATFGAERTVMLGSDLVLPGSLVRDPRLDYVALGHIHKPQNLNEKAHPPVIYPGSIERVDFGEAQDDKFFVIANVERGETEVEWRQLVGIRPFVDRSLRLETKEDIQGQLQAALPGPEELEGSIVRLTIDYPRDWEALIDEAALREYAGGAFQFHLVKHPQIEARVRLPEDQSVGSLSPLELLELYWRASHTEEEEIETLSKLAKDVIEQVHHQTGSQEQ
;
A
#
# COMPACT_ATOMS: atom_id res chain seq x y z
N MET A 1 25.08 -30.69 -6.89
CA MET A 1 24.00 -29.67 -7.02
C MET A 1 22.92 -29.90 -5.96
N LEU A 2 22.27 -28.84 -5.49
CA LEU A 2 21.08 -28.87 -4.62
C LEU A 2 19.95 -28.10 -5.30
N THR A 3 18.71 -28.57 -5.16
CA THR A 3 17.51 -27.86 -5.62
C THR A 3 16.47 -27.79 -4.51
N ALA A 4 15.87 -26.63 -4.26
CA ALA A 4 14.81 -26.50 -3.25
C ALA A 4 13.81 -25.39 -3.60
N HIS A 5 12.60 -25.49 -3.06
CA HIS A 5 11.60 -24.43 -3.08
C HIS A 5 11.27 -24.08 -1.63
N ALA A 6 11.97 -23.09 -1.08
CA ALA A 6 11.89 -22.71 0.34
C ALA A 6 12.53 -21.34 0.53
N SER A 7 12.18 -20.67 1.64
CA SER A 7 12.92 -19.48 2.10
C SER A 7 14.29 -19.86 2.66
N VAL A 8 15.31 -19.03 2.41
CA VAL A 8 16.66 -19.19 2.97
C VAL A 8 17.04 -17.94 3.73
N GLN A 9 17.71 -18.10 4.87
CA GLN A 9 18.21 -16.97 5.66
C GLN A 9 19.09 -16.04 4.81
N GLY A 10 18.77 -14.75 4.84
CA GLY A 10 19.46 -13.71 4.06
C GLY A 10 18.84 -13.46 2.69
N ALA A 11 17.77 -14.18 2.30
CA ALA A 11 16.97 -13.82 1.15
C ALA A 11 16.26 -12.47 1.36
N THR A 12 16.26 -11.66 0.32
CA THR A 12 15.49 -10.43 0.23
C THR A 12 14.17 -10.71 -0.45
N PHE A 13 13.09 -10.18 0.12
CA PHE A 13 11.76 -10.20 -0.45
C PHE A 13 11.52 -8.85 -1.13
N GLY A 14 10.75 -8.83 -2.21
CA GLY A 14 10.17 -7.59 -2.74
C GLY A 14 9.00 -7.11 -1.86
N ALA A 15 8.09 -6.34 -2.46
CA ALA A 15 6.92 -5.81 -1.74
C ALA A 15 5.87 -6.88 -1.40
N GLU A 16 6.04 -8.14 -1.83
CA GLU A 16 5.15 -9.28 -1.56
C GLU A 16 5.06 -9.70 -0.09
N ARG A 17 5.89 -9.13 0.80
CA ARG A 17 6.01 -9.52 2.21
C ARG A 17 4.69 -9.44 3.00
N THR A 18 3.69 -8.70 2.53
CA THR A 18 2.43 -8.49 3.28
C THR A 18 1.51 -9.73 3.30
N VAL A 19 1.82 -10.82 2.56
CA VAL A 19 0.91 -11.97 2.40
C VAL A 19 1.50 -13.32 2.87
N MET A 20 2.42 -13.34 3.85
CA MET A 20 2.80 -14.61 4.49
C MET A 20 1.97 -14.88 5.75
N LEU A 21 0.84 -15.56 5.57
CA LEU A 21 0.04 -16.15 6.65
C LEU A 21 0.73 -17.44 7.13
N GLY A 22 1.56 -17.35 8.17
CA GLY A 22 2.18 -18.50 8.84
C GLY A 22 3.69 -18.40 9.02
N SER A 23 4.28 -19.36 9.74
CA SER A 23 5.74 -19.51 9.87
C SER A 23 6.28 -20.30 8.68
N ASP A 24 6.74 -19.60 7.65
CA ASP A 24 7.45 -20.24 6.54
C ASP A 24 8.75 -20.91 7.04
N LEU A 25 9.09 -22.07 6.47
CA LEU A 25 10.30 -22.80 6.86
C LEU A 25 11.52 -22.08 6.27
N VAL A 26 12.31 -21.42 7.12
CA VAL A 26 13.54 -20.76 6.70
C VAL A 26 14.74 -21.70 6.88
N LEU A 27 15.35 -22.08 5.77
CA LEU A 27 16.56 -22.89 5.76
C LEU A 27 17.78 -22.04 6.20
N PRO A 28 18.70 -22.60 6.98
CA PRO A 28 19.92 -21.90 7.38
C PRO A 28 20.85 -21.72 6.16
N GLY A 29 21.48 -20.55 6.06
CA GLY A 29 22.38 -20.24 4.94
C GLY A 29 23.58 -21.21 4.82
N SER A 30 24.02 -21.79 5.93
CA SER A 30 25.11 -22.79 5.94
C SER A 30 24.77 -24.07 5.17
N LEU A 31 23.49 -24.46 5.10
CA LEU A 31 23.05 -25.66 4.38
C LEU A 31 23.23 -25.49 2.87
N VAL A 32 22.93 -24.29 2.35
CA VAL A 32 22.97 -24.00 0.91
C VAL A 32 24.33 -23.50 0.44
N ARG A 33 25.21 -23.08 1.36
CA ARG A 33 26.59 -22.63 1.06
C ARG A 33 27.63 -23.72 1.31
N ASP A 34 27.23 -25.00 1.35
CA ASP A 34 28.16 -26.11 1.54
C ASP A 34 29.10 -26.23 0.32
N PRO A 35 30.44 -26.15 0.51
CA PRO A 35 31.41 -26.14 -0.59
C PRO A 35 31.52 -27.49 -1.33
N ARG A 36 30.82 -28.54 -0.87
CA ARG A 36 30.69 -29.81 -1.61
C ARG A 36 29.64 -29.74 -2.73
N LEU A 37 28.83 -28.69 -2.74
CA LEU A 37 27.87 -28.40 -3.80
C LEU A 37 28.52 -27.47 -4.80
N ASP A 38 28.23 -27.69 -6.08
CA ASP A 38 28.73 -26.80 -7.14
C ASP A 38 27.74 -25.69 -7.51
N TYR A 39 26.43 -25.95 -7.33
CA TYR A 39 25.35 -25.02 -7.61
C TYR A 39 24.13 -25.33 -6.75
N VAL A 40 23.45 -24.28 -6.28
CA VAL A 40 22.17 -24.38 -5.56
C VAL A 40 21.09 -23.59 -6.29
N ALA A 41 20.09 -24.30 -6.81
CA ALA A 41 18.93 -23.73 -7.47
C ALA A 41 17.78 -23.60 -6.45
N LEU A 42 17.33 -22.37 -6.21
CA LEU A 42 16.23 -22.08 -5.31
C LEU A 42 15.03 -21.51 -6.06
N GLY A 43 13.83 -21.81 -5.57
CA GLY A 43 12.58 -21.13 -5.91
C GLY A 43 11.84 -20.75 -4.63
N HIS A 44 10.70 -20.07 -4.75
CA HIS A 44 9.83 -19.50 -3.70
C HIS A 44 9.86 -17.96 -3.68
N ILE A 45 11.04 -17.38 -3.86
CA ILE A 45 11.22 -15.92 -3.86
C ILE A 45 11.12 -15.39 -5.30
N HIS A 46 10.25 -14.41 -5.51
CA HIS A 46 10.01 -13.81 -6.84
C HIS A 46 11.08 -12.78 -7.22
N LYS A 47 11.84 -12.29 -6.25
CA LYS A 47 12.96 -11.38 -6.45
C LYS A 47 14.24 -12.11 -6.89
N PRO A 48 14.79 -11.80 -8.08
CA PRO A 48 16.05 -12.36 -8.57
C PRO A 48 17.21 -12.01 -7.63
N GLN A 49 17.99 -13.00 -7.19
CA GLN A 49 19.17 -12.77 -6.34
C GLN A 49 20.12 -13.98 -6.26
N ASN A 50 21.39 -13.71 -5.96
CA ASN A 50 22.37 -14.72 -5.55
C ASN A 50 22.68 -14.54 -4.05
N LEU A 51 22.38 -15.55 -3.23
CA LEU A 51 22.64 -15.50 -1.78
C LEU A 51 24.08 -15.80 -1.40
N ASN A 52 24.96 -16.08 -2.36
CA ASN A 52 26.37 -16.37 -2.13
C ASN A 52 27.22 -15.67 -3.19
N GLU A 53 27.00 -14.37 -3.36
CA GLU A 53 27.73 -13.57 -4.34
C GLU A 53 29.25 -13.71 -4.19
N LYS A 54 29.95 -13.87 -5.31
CA LYS A 54 31.41 -13.97 -5.38
C LYS A 54 31.99 -15.14 -4.56
N ALA A 55 31.17 -16.13 -4.22
CA ALA A 55 31.56 -17.32 -3.48
C ALA A 55 30.99 -18.60 -4.14
N HIS A 56 31.53 -19.75 -3.74
CA HIS A 56 31.14 -21.06 -4.23
C HIS A 56 30.40 -21.87 -3.15
N PRO A 57 29.30 -22.57 -3.48
CA PRO A 57 28.58 -22.52 -4.75
C PRO A 57 27.78 -21.22 -4.93
N PRO A 58 27.44 -20.81 -6.15
CA PRO A 58 26.35 -19.87 -6.37
C PRO A 58 25.03 -20.41 -5.79
N VAL A 59 24.27 -19.53 -5.12
CA VAL A 59 22.98 -19.88 -4.49
C VAL A 59 21.91 -18.98 -5.06
N ILE A 60 21.17 -19.48 -6.05
CA ILE A 60 20.40 -18.63 -6.96
C ILE A 60 18.91 -18.77 -6.72
N TYR A 61 18.23 -17.63 -6.49
CA TYR A 61 16.81 -17.48 -6.85
C TYR A 61 16.74 -16.76 -8.19
N PRO A 62 16.23 -17.39 -9.26
CA PRO A 62 16.07 -16.70 -10.54
C PRO A 62 14.95 -15.64 -10.48
N GLY A 63 14.07 -15.71 -9.49
CA GLY A 63 12.87 -14.90 -9.40
C GLY A 63 11.73 -15.48 -10.24
N SER A 64 10.63 -14.71 -10.34
CA SER A 64 9.55 -15.00 -11.27
C SER A 64 9.90 -14.56 -12.70
N ILE A 65 9.23 -15.14 -13.70
CA ILE A 65 9.38 -14.74 -15.12
C ILE A 65 8.47 -13.57 -15.52
N GLU A 66 7.48 -13.27 -14.69
CA GLU A 66 6.51 -12.19 -14.86
C GLU A 66 6.25 -11.51 -13.51
N ARG A 67 5.65 -10.33 -13.54
CA ARG A 67 5.23 -9.61 -12.34
C ARG A 67 3.93 -10.20 -11.82
N VAL A 68 3.90 -10.58 -10.55
CA VAL A 68 2.70 -11.18 -9.95
C VAL A 68 1.76 -10.11 -9.39
N ASP A 69 2.31 -9.05 -8.81
CA ASP A 69 1.56 -7.91 -8.30
C ASP A 69 2.30 -6.58 -8.52
N PHE A 70 1.68 -5.48 -8.11
CA PHE A 70 2.25 -4.14 -8.24
C PHE A 70 3.44 -3.87 -7.31
N GLY A 71 3.68 -4.71 -6.30
CA GLY A 71 4.92 -4.68 -5.51
C GLY A 71 6.15 -5.01 -6.35
N GLU A 72 5.96 -5.76 -7.44
CA GLU A 72 6.99 -6.13 -8.41
C GLU A 72 6.99 -5.22 -9.66
N ALA A 73 6.23 -4.11 -9.67
CA ALA A 73 6.05 -3.27 -10.86
C ALA A 73 7.36 -2.77 -11.46
N GLN A 74 8.34 -2.47 -10.60
CA GLN A 74 9.66 -1.97 -10.98
C GLN A 74 10.74 -3.07 -11.06
N ASP A 75 10.37 -4.33 -10.82
CA ASP A 75 11.33 -5.42 -10.85
C ASP A 75 11.67 -5.81 -12.29
N ASP A 76 12.97 -5.97 -12.55
CA ASP A 76 13.46 -6.70 -13.71
C ASP A 76 13.29 -8.20 -13.51
N LYS A 77 12.87 -8.90 -14.56
CA LYS A 77 12.67 -10.36 -14.54
C LYS A 77 13.75 -11.04 -15.35
N PHE A 78 14.16 -12.23 -14.93
CA PHE A 78 15.27 -12.95 -15.52
C PHE A 78 14.97 -14.44 -15.65
N PHE A 79 15.69 -15.10 -16.54
CA PHE A 79 16.04 -16.50 -16.35
C PHE A 79 17.54 -16.64 -16.21
N VAL A 80 17.98 -17.77 -15.67
CA VAL A 80 19.40 -18.02 -15.39
C VAL A 80 19.87 -19.22 -16.21
N ILE A 81 21.02 -19.06 -16.88
CA ILE A 81 21.79 -20.15 -17.46
C ILE A 81 22.97 -20.40 -16.53
N ALA A 82 23.10 -21.61 -15.99
CA ALA A 82 24.22 -22.00 -15.14
C ALA A 82 25.07 -23.05 -15.86
N ASN A 83 26.33 -22.72 -16.14
CA ASN A 83 27.33 -23.65 -16.65
C ASN A 83 28.01 -24.28 -15.43
N VAL A 84 27.57 -25.48 -15.05
CA VAL A 84 27.99 -26.15 -13.80
C VAL A 84 29.06 -27.19 -14.10
N GLU A 85 30.24 -27.00 -13.52
CA GLU A 85 31.34 -27.96 -13.48
C GLU A 85 31.73 -28.29 -12.03
N ARG A 86 32.63 -29.25 -11.84
CA ARG A 86 33.07 -29.63 -10.50
C ARG A 86 33.99 -28.56 -9.92
N GLY A 87 33.57 -27.93 -8.83
CA GLY A 87 34.30 -26.86 -8.15
C GLY A 87 34.22 -25.50 -8.84
N GLU A 88 33.50 -25.39 -9.96
CA GLU A 88 33.38 -24.16 -10.74
C GLU A 88 31.98 -24.05 -11.33
N THR A 89 31.37 -22.87 -11.25
CA THR A 89 30.07 -22.62 -11.87
C THR A 89 29.98 -21.19 -12.33
N GLU A 90 29.69 -21.00 -13.61
CA GLU A 90 29.39 -19.71 -14.20
C GLU A 90 27.87 -19.52 -14.26
N VAL A 91 27.40 -18.32 -13.88
CA VAL A 91 25.98 -17.98 -13.83
C VAL A 91 25.73 -16.78 -14.72
N GLU A 92 24.95 -16.97 -15.78
CA GLU A 92 24.50 -15.92 -16.69
C GLU A 92 23.05 -15.55 -16.39
N TRP A 93 22.82 -14.28 -16.05
CA TRP A 93 21.49 -13.72 -15.92
C TRP A 93 21.01 -13.18 -17.26
N ARG A 94 19.90 -13.70 -17.76
CA ARG A 94 19.28 -13.27 -19.01
C ARG A 94 18.00 -12.52 -18.68
N GLN A 95 18.05 -11.19 -18.79
CA GLN A 95 16.88 -10.35 -18.55
C GLN A 95 15.80 -10.67 -19.59
N LEU A 96 14.58 -10.84 -19.10
CA LEU A 96 13.40 -11.04 -19.92
C LEU A 96 12.93 -9.68 -20.43
N VAL A 97 12.86 -9.55 -21.75
CA VAL A 97 12.35 -8.37 -22.46
C VAL A 97 10.97 -8.68 -23.04
N GLY A 98 10.15 -7.64 -23.22
CA GLY A 98 8.78 -7.82 -23.72
C GLY A 98 7.83 -8.45 -22.70
N ILE A 99 8.20 -8.49 -21.43
CA ILE A 99 7.29 -8.82 -20.32
C ILE A 99 6.24 -7.73 -20.17
N ARG A 100 5.07 -8.10 -19.65
CA ARG A 100 3.95 -7.15 -19.58
C ARG A 100 4.29 -5.98 -18.65
N PRO A 101 4.12 -4.71 -19.08
CA PRO A 101 4.34 -3.58 -18.22
C PRO A 101 3.30 -3.50 -17.10
N PHE A 102 3.75 -3.19 -15.89
CA PHE A 102 2.89 -2.80 -14.78
C PHE A 102 3.09 -1.30 -14.56
N VAL A 103 2.02 -0.52 -14.61
CA VAL A 103 2.06 0.91 -14.35
C VAL A 103 1.30 1.20 -13.06
N ASP A 104 2.03 1.59 -12.03
CA ASP A 104 1.48 1.94 -10.72
C ASP A 104 1.56 3.44 -10.51
N ARG A 105 0.40 4.10 -10.41
CA ARG A 105 0.28 5.54 -10.23
C ARG A 105 -0.49 5.84 -8.96
N SER A 106 -0.10 6.92 -8.29
CA SER A 106 -0.75 7.40 -7.07
C SER A 106 -1.03 8.89 -7.21
N LEU A 107 -2.24 9.31 -6.87
CA LEU A 107 -2.66 10.71 -6.90
C LEU A 107 -3.38 11.06 -5.61
N ARG A 108 -2.98 12.16 -4.97
CA ARG A 108 -3.75 12.78 -3.89
C ARG A 108 -4.49 13.98 -4.46
N LEU A 109 -5.82 13.98 -4.38
CA LEU A 109 -6.64 15.12 -4.76
C LEU A 109 -6.60 16.14 -3.62
N GLU A 110 -5.94 17.27 -3.87
CA GLU A 110 -5.83 18.39 -2.91
C GLU A 110 -6.87 19.48 -3.18
N THR A 111 -7.43 19.53 -4.38
CA THR A 111 -8.39 20.55 -4.78
C THR A 111 -9.55 19.93 -5.57
N LYS A 112 -10.73 20.55 -5.49
CA LYS A 112 -11.96 20.07 -6.16
C LYS A 112 -12.06 20.51 -7.61
N GLU A 113 -11.19 21.42 -8.04
CA GLU A 113 -11.16 21.97 -9.39
C GLU A 113 -10.63 20.93 -10.36
N ASP A 114 -11.38 20.68 -11.44
CA ASP A 114 -10.98 19.78 -12.53
C ASP A 114 -10.45 18.40 -12.06
N ILE A 115 -11.22 17.74 -11.18
CA ILE A 115 -10.88 16.40 -10.67
C ILE A 115 -10.60 15.44 -11.82
N GLN A 116 -11.39 15.48 -12.89
CA GLN A 116 -11.20 14.57 -14.03
C GLN A 116 -9.89 14.84 -14.78
N GLY A 117 -9.54 16.11 -15.01
CA GLY A 117 -8.26 16.46 -15.63
C GLY A 117 -7.06 16.02 -14.79
N GLN A 118 -7.13 16.17 -13.45
CA GLN A 118 -6.10 15.66 -12.54
C GLN A 118 -5.95 14.14 -12.64
N LEU A 119 -7.06 13.40 -12.66
CA LEU A 119 -7.06 11.94 -12.76
C LEU A 119 -6.48 11.45 -14.09
N GLN A 120 -6.85 12.09 -15.21
CA GLN A 120 -6.31 11.76 -16.53
C GLN A 120 -4.83 12.10 -16.65
N ALA A 121 -4.39 13.23 -16.08
CA ALA A 121 -2.98 13.62 -16.09
C ALA A 121 -2.10 12.68 -15.25
N ALA A 122 -2.67 11.99 -14.25
CA ALA A 122 -1.97 10.98 -13.47
C ALA A 122 -1.80 9.65 -14.21
N LEU A 123 -2.63 9.38 -15.21
CA LEU A 123 -2.53 8.19 -16.05
C LEU A 123 -1.47 8.36 -17.14
N PRO A 124 -0.82 7.27 -17.57
CA PRO A 124 0.17 7.33 -18.64
C PRO A 124 -0.51 7.57 -20.00
N GLY A 125 0.28 8.00 -20.99
CA GLY A 125 -0.21 8.20 -22.36
C GLY A 125 -0.53 6.89 -23.10
N PRO A 126 -1.16 6.98 -24.29
CA PRO A 126 -1.62 5.80 -25.05
C PRO A 126 -0.56 4.74 -25.33
N GLU A 127 0.68 5.14 -25.61
CA GLU A 127 1.78 4.21 -25.90
C GLU A 127 2.17 3.35 -24.69
N GLU A 128 2.15 3.92 -23.48
CA GLU A 128 2.43 3.20 -22.23
C GLU A 128 1.21 2.39 -21.74
N LEU A 129 0.00 2.80 -22.13
CA LEU A 129 -1.23 2.07 -21.84
C LEU A 129 -1.29 0.76 -22.61
N GLU A 130 -0.86 0.73 -23.88
CA GLU A 130 -1.07 -0.41 -24.76
C GLU A 130 -0.56 -1.74 -24.15
N GLY A 131 -1.49 -2.64 -23.84
CA GLY A 131 -1.19 -3.97 -23.29
C GLY A 131 -0.66 -4.01 -21.85
N SER A 132 -0.59 -2.88 -21.14
CA SER A 132 -0.11 -2.82 -19.76
C SER A 132 -1.19 -3.14 -18.73
N ILE A 133 -0.77 -3.51 -17.51
CA ILE A 133 -1.65 -3.62 -16.35
C ILE A 133 -1.45 -2.34 -15.52
N VAL A 134 -2.51 -1.54 -15.41
CA VAL A 134 -2.46 -0.21 -14.81
C VAL A 134 -3.23 -0.19 -13.50
N ARG A 135 -2.63 0.40 -12.47
CA ARG A 135 -3.32 0.76 -11.23
C ARG A 135 -3.17 2.26 -11.00
N LEU A 136 -4.30 2.90 -10.73
CA LEU A 136 -4.34 4.25 -10.20
C LEU A 136 -4.89 4.19 -8.77
N THR A 137 -4.09 4.58 -7.79
CA THR A 137 -4.51 4.75 -6.40
C THR A 137 -4.81 6.22 -6.16
N ILE A 138 -6.00 6.53 -5.67
CA ILE A 138 -6.43 7.91 -5.40
C ILE A 138 -6.77 8.13 -3.93
N ASP A 139 -6.18 9.16 -3.34
CA ASP A 139 -6.50 9.66 -2.00
C ASP A 139 -7.28 10.96 -2.12
N TYR A 140 -8.48 11.03 -1.54
CA TYR A 140 -9.38 12.18 -1.71
C TYR A 140 -10.35 12.33 -0.53
N PRO A 141 -10.81 13.54 -0.19
CA PRO A 141 -11.90 13.73 0.76
C PRO A 141 -13.16 12.99 0.34
N ARG A 142 -13.80 12.25 1.26
CA ARG A 142 -14.96 11.40 0.95
C ARG A 142 -16.09 12.13 0.22
N ASP A 143 -16.28 13.42 0.48
CA ASP A 143 -17.35 14.22 -0.14
C ASP A 143 -17.13 14.46 -1.65
N TRP A 144 -15.93 14.17 -2.17
CA TRP A 144 -15.61 14.32 -3.60
C TRP A 144 -15.89 13.05 -4.41
N GLU A 145 -16.34 11.97 -3.77
CA GLU A 145 -16.63 10.67 -4.41
C GLU A 145 -17.48 10.81 -5.67
N ALA A 146 -18.56 11.62 -5.59
CA ALA A 146 -19.50 11.79 -6.68
C ALA A 146 -18.92 12.55 -7.89
N LEU A 147 -17.77 13.20 -7.73
CA LEU A 147 -17.09 13.97 -8.79
C LEU A 147 -16.11 13.10 -9.60
N ILE A 148 -15.88 11.86 -9.17
CA ILE A 148 -14.95 10.94 -9.83
C ILE A 148 -15.71 10.15 -10.90
N ASP A 149 -15.42 10.41 -12.17
CA ASP A 149 -16.00 9.67 -13.30
C ASP A 149 -15.15 8.43 -13.62
N GLU A 150 -15.50 7.31 -13.00
CA GLU A 150 -14.82 6.03 -13.25
C GLU A 150 -15.01 5.54 -14.68
N ALA A 151 -16.13 5.85 -15.33
CA ALA A 151 -16.41 5.40 -16.69
C ALA A 151 -15.46 6.09 -17.67
N ALA A 152 -15.28 7.41 -17.52
CA ALA A 152 -14.32 8.17 -18.32
C ALA A 152 -12.87 7.72 -18.10
N LEU A 153 -12.49 7.33 -16.88
CA LEU A 153 -11.15 6.76 -16.63
C LEU A 153 -10.96 5.39 -17.29
N ARG A 154 -11.98 4.54 -17.27
CA ARG A 154 -11.94 3.24 -17.94
C ARG A 154 -11.87 3.39 -19.46
N GLU A 155 -12.59 4.36 -20.02
CA GLU A 155 -12.52 4.70 -21.44
C GLU A 155 -11.13 5.20 -21.83
N TYR A 156 -10.57 6.13 -21.04
CA TYR A 156 -9.21 6.63 -21.24
C TYR A 156 -8.17 5.50 -21.19
N ALA A 157 -8.30 4.60 -20.22
CA ALA A 157 -7.41 3.45 -20.03
C ALA A 157 -7.75 2.26 -20.95
N GLY A 158 -8.59 2.43 -21.99
CA GLY A 158 -9.08 1.33 -22.81
C GLY A 158 -8.01 0.55 -23.59
N GLY A 159 -6.83 1.15 -23.84
CA GLY A 159 -5.67 0.46 -24.42
C GLY A 159 -4.92 -0.45 -23.45
N ALA A 160 -5.16 -0.30 -22.14
CA ALA A 160 -4.59 -1.19 -21.13
C ALA A 160 -5.16 -2.59 -21.25
N PHE A 161 -4.30 -3.59 -21.01
CA PHE A 161 -4.79 -4.95 -20.83
C PHE A 161 -5.76 -5.04 -19.65
N GLN A 162 -5.46 -4.30 -18.57
CA GLN A 162 -6.32 -4.23 -17.40
C GLN A 162 -6.11 -2.92 -16.64
N PHE A 163 -7.20 -2.31 -16.16
CA PHE A 163 -7.16 -1.10 -15.35
C PHE A 163 -7.85 -1.32 -13.99
N HIS A 164 -7.13 -0.97 -12.92
CA HIS A 164 -7.61 -0.98 -11.55
C HIS A 164 -7.61 0.44 -10.97
N LEU A 165 -8.79 0.90 -10.55
CA LEU A 165 -8.91 2.10 -9.75
C LEU A 165 -9.02 1.70 -8.28
N VAL A 166 -8.08 2.16 -7.46
CA VAL A 166 -8.09 1.98 -6.01
C VAL A 166 -8.43 3.32 -5.37
N LYS A 167 -9.51 3.34 -4.59
CA LYS A 167 -10.04 4.55 -3.98
C LYS A 167 -9.82 4.54 -2.48
N HIS A 168 -9.15 5.56 -1.96
CA HIS A 168 -8.90 5.79 -0.55
C HIS A 168 -9.62 7.08 -0.11
N PRO A 169 -10.95 7.01 0.13
CA PRO A 169 -11.68 8.15 0.66
C PRO A 169 -11.20 8.46 2.07
N GLN A 170 -10.64 9.66 2.25
CA GLN A 170 -10.26 10.20 3.53
C GLN A 170 -11.52 10.70 4.25
N ILE A 171 -11.84 10.03 5.35
CA ILE A 171 -12.84 10.49 6.30
C ILE A 171 -12.05 11.33 7.30
N GLU A 172 -12.37 12.62 7.43
CA GLU A 172 -11.82 13.40 8.53
C GLU A 172 -12.06 12.62 9.83
N ALA A 173 -10.96 12.33 10.54
CA ALA A 173 -11.02 11.53 11.74
C ALA A 173 -12.00 12.22 12.71
N ARG A 174 -13.05 11.50 13.11
CA ARG A 174 -13.83 11.87 14.30
C ARG A 174 -12.83 12.23 15.39
N VAL A 175 -13.04 13.40 15.99
CA VAL A 175 -12.25 14.00 17.07
C VAL A 175 -11.55 12.92 17.90
N ARG A 176 -10.21 12.84 17.83
CA ARG A 176 -9.46 12.08 18.82
C ARG A 176 -9.40 12.92 20.07
N LEU A 177 -10.05 12.45 21.14
CA LEU A 177 -9.87 13.03 22.46
C LEU A 177 -8.39 12.91 22.87
N PRO A 178 -7.82 13.92 23.55
CA PRO A 178 -6.47 13.86 24.07
C PRO A 178 -6.26 12.58 24.91
N GLU A 179 -5.14 11.87 24.74
CA GLU A 179 -4.86 10.57 25.42
C GLU A 179 -4.90 10.67 26.95
N ASP A 180 -4.77 11.88 27.48
CA ASP A 180 -4.77 12.27 28.89
C ASP A 180 -6.16 12.62 29.45
N GLN A 181 -7.23 12.60 28.64
CA GLN A 181 -8.58 12.92 29.07
C GLN A 181 -9.56 11.77 28.82
N SER A 182 -10.09 11.20 29.90
CA SER A 182 -11.19 10.25 29.81
C SER A 182 -12.49 10.99 29.45
N VAL A 183 -13.36 10.40 28.61
CA VAL A 183 -14.65 11.02 28.24
C VAL A 183 -15.50 11.36 29.47
N GLY A 184 -15.35 10.59 30.55
CA GLY A 184 -16.08 10.79 31.81
C GLY A 184 -15.56 11.93 32.70
N SER A 185 -14.41 12.55 32.37
CA SER A 185 -13.87 13.68 33.13
C SER A 185 -14.22 15.05 32.54
N LEU A 186 -14.88 15.09 31.38
CA LEU A 186 -15.27 16.31 30.68
C LEU A 186 -16.76 16.60 30.87
N SER A 187 -17.08 17.87 31.04
CA SER A 187 -18.46 18.35 31.06
C SER A 187 -19.10 18.27 29.67
N PRO A 188 -20.45 18.22 29.58
CA PRO A 188 -21.15 18.27 28.30
C PRO A 188 -20.78 19.47 27.42
N LEU A 189 -20.46 20.62 28.03
CA LEU A 189 -20.01 21.82 27.32
C LEU A 189 -18.61 21.65 26.72
N GLU A 190 -17.66 21.11 27.47
CA GLU A 190 -16.30 20.85 26.98
C GLU A 190 -16.29 19.81 25.85
N LEU A 191 -17.15 18.78 25.95
CA LEU A 191 -17.35 17.80 24.89
C LEU A 191 -17.93 18.44 23.62
N LEU A 192 -18.86 19.39 23.77
CA LEU A 192 -19.47 20.10 22.66
C LEU A 192 -18.49 21.07 21.97
N GLU A 193 -17.64 21.74 22.75
CA GLU A 193 -16.56 22.60 22.25
C GLU A 193 -15.50 21.81 21.47
N LEU A 194 -15.10 20.64 21.98
CA LEU A 194 -14.21 19.71 21.27
C LEU A 194 -14.81 19.24 19.95
N TYR A 195 -16.12 18.99 19.92
CA TYR A 195 -16.84 18.65 18.69
C TYR A 195 -16.77 19.80 17.67
N TRP A 196 -17.09 21.03 18.08
CA TRP A 196 -17.10 22.18 17.16
C TRP A 196 -15.72 22.52 16.59
N ARG A 197 -14.68 22.47 17.43
CA ARG A 197 -13.30 22.69 16.97
C ARG A 197 -12.88 21.66 15.93
N ALA A 198 -13.27 20.41 16.11
CA ALA A 198 -12.96 19.36 15.15
C ALA A 198 -13.83 19.41 13.89
N SER A 199 -15.02 20.03 13.95
CA SER A 199 -15.83 20.33 12.76
C SER A 199 -15.42 21.64 12.07
N HIS A 200 -14.26 22.22 12.43
CA HIS A 200 -13.74 23.46 11.86
C HIS A 200 -14.73 24.63 11.95
N THR A 201 -15.53 24.69 13.01
CA THR A 201 -16.41 25.82 13.29
C THR A 201 -15.58 27.04 13.71
N GLU A 202 -15.92 28.23 13.20
CA GLU A 202 -15.20 29.47 13.52
C GLU A 202 -15.30 29.80 15.02
N GLU A 203 -14.23 30.33 15.63
CA GLU A 203 -14.16 30.53 17.09
C GLU A 203 -15.26 31.49 17.60
N GLU A 204 -15.63 32.50 16.81
CA GLU A 204 -16.71 33.44 17.12
C GLU A 204 -18.10 32.76 17.11
N GLU A 205 -18.27 31.77 16.25
CA GLU A 205 -19.48 30.95 16.17
C GLU A 205 -19.52 29.95 17.34
N ILE A 206 -18.37 29.35 17.69
CA ILE A 206 -18.21 28.48 18.87
C ILE A 206 -18.63 29.20 20.15
N GLU A 207 -18.18 30.44 20.36
CA GLU A 207 -18.56 31.22 21.55
C GLU A 207 -20.07 31.47 21.62
N THR A 208 -20.69 31.76 20.48
CA THR A 208 -22.13 32.05 20.39
C THR A 208 -22.96 30.80 20.64
N LEU A 209 -22.60 29.69 20.01
CA LEU A 209 -23.25 28.39 20.18
C LEU A 209 -23.07 27.83 21.60
N SER A 210 -21.90 28.05 22.22
CA SER A 210 -21.62 27.64 23.61
C SER A 210 -22.54 28.31 24.61
N LYS A 211 -22.82 29.61 24.43
CA LYS A 211 -23.77 30.36 25.29
C LYS A 211 -25.18 29.79 25.19
N LEU A 212 -25.66 29.54 23.96
CA LEU A 212 -26.98 28.95 23.72
C LEU A 212 -27.08 27.53 24.29
N ALA A 213 -26.05 26.71 24.10
CA ALA A 213 -26.01 25.36 24.63
C ALA A 213 -26.06 25.34 26.17
N LYS A 214 -25.35 26.28 26.82
CA LYS A 214 -25.38 26.42 28.27
C LYS A 214 -26.79 26.70 28.80
N ASP A 215 -27.52 27.63 28.18
CA ASP A 215 -28.89 27.96 28.58
C ASP A 215 -29.83 26.74 28.46
N VAL A 216 -29.69 25.94 27.39
CA VAL A 216 -30.48 24.72 27.18
C VAL A 216 -30.14 23.65 28.21
N ILE A 217 -28.85 23.43 28.48
CA ILE A 217 -28.38 22.43 29.45
C ILE A 217 -28.87 22.79 30.86
N GLU A 218 -28.78 24.06 31.25
CA GLU A 218 -29.28 24.54 32.54
C GLU A 218 -30.80 24.39 32.69
N GLN A 219 -31.57 24.68 31.64
CA GLN A 219 -33.03 24.50 31.64
C GLN A 219 -33.44 23.04 31.88
N VAL A 220 -32.77 22.08 31.23
CA VAL A 220 -33.06 20.66 31.38
C VAL A 220 -32.68 20.15 32.77
N HIS A 221 -31.54 20.59 33.32
CA HIS A 221 -31.16 20.26 34.70
C HIS A 221 -32.15 20.81 35.73
N HIS A 222 -32.69 22.01 35.53
CA HIS A 222 -33.70 22.59 36.41
C HIS A 222 -35.05 21.87 36.35
N GLN A 223 -35.48 21.38 35.17
CA GLN A 223 -36.72 20.60 35.03
C GLN A 223 -36.62 19.19 35.61
N THR A 224 -35.43 18.59 35.60
CA THR A 224 -35.22 17.24 36.13
C THR A 224 -35.16 17.24 37.67
N GLY A 225 -34.58 18.27 38.29
CA GLY A 225 -34.53 18.41 39.75
C GLY A 225 -35.83 18.84 40.44
N SER A 226 -36.85 19.27 39.67
CA SER A 226 -38.15 19.67 40.19
C SER A 226 -39.24 18.58 40.06
N GLN A 227 -38.90 17.42 39.50
CA GLN A 227 -39.76 16.22 39.48
C GLN A 227 -39.42 15.19 40.59
N GLU A 228 -38.35 15.42 41.37
CA GLU A 228 -37.93 14.55 42.49
C GLU A 228 -38.30 15.09 43.89
N GLN A 229 -39.21 16.07 43.98
CA GLN A 229 -39.80 16.51 45.27
C GLN A 229 -41.28 16.15 45.38
#